data_AF-A0A3D3BII3-F1
#
_entry.id   AF-A0A3D3BII3-F1
#
_cell.length_a   1.000
_cell.length_b   1.000
_cell.length_c   1.000
_cell.angle_alpha   90.00
_cell.angle_beta   90.00
_cell.angle_gamma   90.00
#
_symmetry.space_group_name_H-M   'P 1'
#
loop_
_entity.id
_entity.type
_entity.pdbx_description
1 polymer ?
#
loop_
_entity_poly.entity_id
_entity_poly.type
_entity_poly.pdbx_seq_one_letter_code
_entity_poly.pdbx_strand_id
1 'polypeptide(L)' 'MITTIIATVVALGVLVTVHEFGHYWVAKRCDVRVLRFSVGFGRALFTWKDKSGTEFCVAAIPLGG' A
#
# COMPACT_ATOMS: atom_id res chain seq x y z
N MET A 1 -13.69 11.76 21.10
CA MET A 1 -13.92 10.34 20.69
C MET A 1 -13.90 10.16 19.19
N ILE A 2 -14.80 10.80 18.41
CA ILE A 2 -14.85 10.62 16.94
C ILE A 2 -13.52 11.03 16.28
N THR A 3 -12.96 12.17 16.67
CA THR A 3 -11.67 12.66 16.17
C THR A 3 -10.53 11.68 16.45
N THR A 4 -10.49 11.07 17.64
CA THR A 4 -9.48 10.07 18.03
C THR A 4 -9.58 8.83 17.16
N ILE A 5 -10.80 8.33 16.92
CA ILE A 5 -11.02 7.14 16.08
C ILE A 5 -10.56 7.41 14.63
N ILE A 6 -10.95 8.56 14.07
CA ILE A 6 -10.53 8.96 12.72
C ILE A 6 -9.01 9.11 12.65
N ALA A 7 -8.40 9.79 13.63
CA ALA A 7 -6.95 9.98 13.69
C ALA A 7 -6.20 8.64 13.77
N THR A 8 -6.70 7.68 14.55
CA THR A 8 -6.10 6.33 14.64
C THR A 8 -6.17 5.60 13.30
N VAL A 9 -7.31 5.63 12.61
CA VAL A 9 -7.46 4.97 11.30
C VAL A 9 -6.52 5.59 10.27
N VAL A 10 -6.41 6.92 10.24
CA VAL A 10 -5.49 7.62 9.34
C VAL A 10 -4.03 7.32 9.68
N ALA A 11 -3.66 7.39 10.95
CA ALA A 11 -2.29 7.12 11.39
C ALA A 11 -1.86 5.68 11.08
N LEU A 12 -2.72 4.68 11.34
CA LEU A 12 -2.46 3.29 10.98
C LEU A 12 -2.38 3.10 9.47
N GLY A 13 -3.29 3.72 8.70
CA GLY A 13 -3.27 3.65 7.25
C GLY A 13 -1.96 4.21 6.67
N VAL A 14 -1.48 5.35 7.18
CA VAL A 14 -0.19 5.92 6.76
C VAL A 14 0.97 5.02 7.16
N LEU A 15 0.99 4.50 8.39
CA LEU A 15 2.07 3.64 8.89
C LEU A 15 2.21 2.37 8.05
N VAL A 16 1.10 1.68 7.79
CA VAL A 16 1.07 0.45 6.99
C VAL A 16 1.49 0.72 5.55
N THR A 17 0.97 1.79 4.93
CA THR A 17 1.35 2.18 3.57
C THR A 17 2.85 2.44 3.45
N VAL A 18 3.44 3.14 4.42
CA VAL A 18 4.88 3.42 4.44
C VAL A 18 5.69 2.14 4.66
N HIS A 19 5.22 1.22 5.49
CA HIS A 19 5.87 -0.07 5.73
C HIS A 19 5.95 -0.91 4.44
N GLU A 20 4.82 -1.07 3.76
CA GLU A 20 4.72 -1.78 2.48
C GLU A 20 5.58 -1.10 1.40
N PHE A 21 5.52 0.23 1.32
CA PHE A 21 6.35 0.99 0.40
C PHE A 21 7.84 0.76 0.65
N GLY A 22 8.25 0.58 1.91
CA GLY A 22 9.62 0.20 2.27
C GLY A 22 10.05 -1.13 1.63
N HIS A 23 9.21 -2.17 1.72
CA HIS A 23 9.46 -3.46 1.06
C HIS A 23 9.56 -3.33 -0.45
N TYR A 24 8.62 -2.60 -1.06
CA TYR A 24 8.66 -2.32 -2.50
C TYR A 24 9.95 -1.61 -2.92
N TRP A 25 10.35 -0.60 -2.17
CA TRP A 25 11.53 0.20 -2.46
C TRP A 25 12.82 -0.60 -2.34
N VAL A 26 12.95 -1.42 -1.30
CA VAL A 26 14.09 -2.32 -1.13
C VAL A 26 14.12 -3.39 -2.24
N ALA A 27 12.98 -4.01 -2.55
CA ALA A 27 12.87 -4.99 -3.64
C ALA A 27 13.31 -4.39 -4.98
N LYS A 28 12.86 -3.17 -5.31
CA LYS A 28 13.24 -2.48 -6.54
C LYS A 28 14.74 -2.17 -6.60
N ARG A 29 15.37 -1.87 -5.45
CA ARG A 29 16.82 -1.63 -5.36
C ARG A 29 17.66 -2.91 -5.46
N CYS A 30 17.11 -4.04 -5.06
CA CYS A 30 17.73 -5.35 -5.21
C CYS A 30 17.51 -5.97 -6.61
N ASP A 31 17.05 -5.18 -7.59
CA ASP A 31 16.69 -5.63 -8.94
C ASP A 31 15.58 -6.71 -8.97
N VAL A 32 14.80 -6.81 -7.89
CA VAL A 32 13.68 -7.75 -7.81
C VAL A 32 12.47 -7.14 -8.52
N ARG A 33 11.95 -7.85 -9.52
CA ARG A 33 10.75 -7.44 -10.26
C ARG A 33 9.51 -7.58 -9.39
N VAL A 34 8.94 -6.46 -8.98
CA VAL A 34 7.64 -6.43 -8.29
C VAL A 34 6.52 -6.39 -9.31
N LEU A 35 5.72 -7.46 -9.37
CA LEU A 35 4.59 -7.58 -10.31
C LEU A 35 3.36 -6.80 -9.83
N ARG A 36 3.12 -6.78 -8.51
CA ARG A 36 1.99 -6.08 -7.92
C ARG A 36 2.38 -5.49 -6.57
N PHE A 37 2.04 -4.23 -6.37
CA PHE A 37 2.15 -3.52 -5.10
C PHE A 37 0.74 -3.19 -4.65
N SER A 38 0.30 -3.76 -3.52
CA SER A 38 -1.02 -3.49 -2.94
C SER A 38 -0.86 -2.66 -1.68
N VAL A 39 -1.62 -1.58 -1.55
CA VAL A 39 -1.79 -0.83 -0.31
C VAL A 39 -3.16 -1.20 0.25
N GLY A 40 -3.16 -1.94 1.35
CA GLY A 40 -4.39 -2.50 1.90
C GLY A 40 -4.82 -3.83 1.27
N PHE A 41 -5.82 -4.44 1.90
CA PHE A 41 -6.37 -5.75 1.59
C PHE A 41 -7.84 -5.68 1.14
N GLY A 42 -8.32 -6.74 0.49
CA GLY A 42 -9.71 -6.87 0.05
C GLY A 42 -9.99 -6.28 -1.32
N ARG A 43 -11.17 -5.65 -1.50
CA ARG A 43 -11.62 -5.19 -2.83
C ARG A 43 -10.72 -4.04 -3.31
N ALA A 44 -10.10 -4.23 -4.47
CA ALA A 44 -9.35 -3.18 -5.15
C ALA A 44 -10.31 -2.03 -5.48
N LEU A 45 -10.05 -0.85 -4.91
CA LEU A 45 -10.77 0.37 -5.23
C LEU A 45 -10.19 1.04 -6.48
N PHE A 46 -8.87 0.98 -6.60
CA PHE A 46 -8.15 1.60 -7.70
C PHE A 46 -6.91 0.79 -8.05
N THR A 47 -6.67 0.59 -9.35
CA THR A 47 -5.46 -0.07 -9.84
C THR A 47 -4.86 0.73 -10.99
N TRP A 48 -3.53 0.80 -11.04
CA TRP A 48 -2.80 1.40 -12.16
C TRP A 48 -1.49 0.65 -12.39
N LYS A 49 -0.92 0.77 -13.58
CA LYS A 49 0.38 0.15 -13.92
C LYS A 49 1.42 1.23 -14.15
N ASP A 50 2.58 1.07 -13.50
CA ASP A 50 3.75 1.91 -13.76
C ASP A 50 4.45 1.47 -15.06
N LYS A 51 5.29 2.35 -15.62
CA LYS A 51 6.19 2.06 -16.77
C LYS A 51 7.08 0.84 -16.54
N SER A 52 7.38 0.53 -15.28
CA SER A 52 8.14 -0.64 -14.85
C SER A 52 7.35 -1.95 -14.94
N GLY A 53 6.05 -1.91 -15.27
CA GLY A 53 5.15 -3.06 -15.32
C GLY A 53 4.57 -3.46 -13.96
N THR A 54 4.92 -2.77 -12.87
CA THR A 54 4.34 -3.00 -11.54
C THR A 54 2.89 -2.52 -11.51
N GLU A 55 1.99 -3.41 -11.12
CA GLU A 55 0.58 -3.07 -10.87
C GLU A 55 0.40 -2.55 -9.45
N PHE A 56 0.11 -1.26 -9.33
CA PHE A 56 -0.24 -0.63 -8.07
C PHE A 56 -1.74 -0.80 -7.84
N CYS A 57 -2.11 -1.24 -6.64
CA CYS A 57 -3.47 -1.50 -6.22
C CYS A 57 -3.71 -0.83 -4.88
N VAL A 58 -4.80 -0.06 -4.76
CA VAL A 58 -5.26 0.48 -3.48
C VAL A 58 -6.57 -0.22 -3.15
N ALA A 59 -6.59 -0.94 -2.03
CA ALA A 59 -7.75 -1.71 -1.59
C ALA A 59 -8.55 -0.98 -0.51
N ALA A 60 -9.78 -1.42 -0.28
CA ALA A 60 -10.71 -0.75 0.63
C ALA A 60 -10.33 -0.83 2.11
N ILE A 61 -9.55 -1.84 2.52
CA ILE A 61 -9.19 -2.05 3.92
C ILE A 61 -7.69 -1.74 4.08
N PRO A 62 -7.29 -0.74 4.87
CA PRO A 62 -5.88 -0.33 5.03
C PRO A 62 -5.06 -1.29 5.93
N LEU A 63 -5.40 -2.59 5.92
CA LEU A 63 -4.78 -3.63 6.74
C LEU A 63 -3.97 -4.59 5.86
N GLY A 64 -2.72 -4.22 5.55
CA GLY A 64 -1.74 -5.12 4.93
C GLY A 64 -1.69 -5.09 3.40
N GLY A 65 -0.60 -5.64 2.84
CA GLY A 65 -0.20 -5.54 1.45
C GLY A 65 1.07 -6.33 1.20
#